data_AF-A0A6A5RMA0-F1
#
_entry.id   AF-A0A6A5RMA0-F1
#
_cell.length_a   1.000
_cell.length_b   1.000
_cell.length_c   1.000
_cell.angle_alpha   90.00
_cell.angle_beta   90.00
_cell.angle_gamma   90.00
#
_symmetry.space_group_name_H-M   'P 1'
#
loop_
_entity.id
_entity.type
_entity.pdbx_description
1 polymer ?
#
loop_
_entity_poly.entity_id
_entity_poly.type
_entity_poly.pdbx_seq_one_letter_code
_entity_poly.pdbx_strand_id
1 'polypeptide(L)'
;MPPRLPGQGMSLSAVIGWGRFHFKDDFVKIPTPSQFNRKTVHPSGYDKSLEAIIVGTAFEEVRPYFRATVDVLAWLEHGHVEVGYISQVGSDLNMVLYQNLVDSRIAFAEPFSWILQAGNETAVRHFDAFIQYAVLSRKGRLRAVSACAIPAFREHFPAACRDIALVANQRLAEWNSITAPLDQNETVSLKVETNPVEAPSTATVSPPLPAQNNIAELPTHPIETGARGEITEAVYQSQILAEYAASVITLTRKLNTITRLHACETQQLHSKIRSLEKSLASASKDVTKAKRALKKAQDKTRAAQDKTKQATKARAQRSKANRICARQQNDLAAWTDRHEALAASLEGRRQVAVA
;
A
#
# COMPACT_ATOMS: atom_id res chain seq x y z
N MET A 1 -11.12 10.08 -38.09
CA MET A 1 -11.93 8.86 -37.88
C MET A 1 -11.83 8.45 -36.42
N PRO A 2 -12.93 8.12 -35.73
CA PRO A 2 -12.86 7.65 -34.36
C PRO A 2 -12.11 6.30 -34.29
N PRO A 3 -11.24 6.10 -33.29
CA PRO A 3 -10.52 4.84 -33.13
C PRO A 3 -11.51 3.69 -32.87
N ARG A 4 -11.27 2.54 -33.53
CA ARG A 4 -12.09 1.33 -33.36
C ARG A 4 -11.96 0.79 -31.93
N LEU A 5 -13.06 0.29 -31.38
CA LEU A 5 -13.09 -0.36 -30.06
C LEU A 5 -12.17 -1.60 -29.99
N PRO A 6 -11.69 -2.01 -28.80
CA PRO A 6 -10.68 -3.05 -28.64
C PRO A 6 -10.97 -4.47 -29.17
N GLY A 7 -10.81 -4.81 -30.44
CA GLY A 7 -11.19 -6.12 -31.02
C GLY A 7 -10.16 -7.25 -30.89
N GLN A 8 -10.56 -8.50 -31.19
CA GLN A 8 -9.65 -9.65 -31.29
C GLN A 8 -8.49 -9.33 -32.24
N GLY A 9 -7.26 -9.55 -31.79
CA GLY A 9 -6.09 -9.18 -32.61
C GLY A 9 -5.46 -7.83 -32.29
N MET A 10 -5.91 -7.12 -31.24
CA MET A 10 -5.54 -5.71 -31.05
C MET A 10 -4.04 -5.51 -30.77
N SER A 11 -3.43 -4.63 -31.58
CA SER A 11 -2.05 -4.18 -31.35
C SER A 11 -1.97 -3.20 -30.17
N LEU A 12 -0.80 -3.12 -29.57
CA LEU A 12 -0.50 -2.12 -28.52
C LEU A 12 -0.89 -0.70 -28.97
N SER A 13 -0.57 -0.33 -30.21
CA SER A 13 -0.88 0.99 -30.77
C SER A 13 -2.38 1.28 -30.81
N ALA A 14 -3.21 0.26 -31.03
CA ALA A 14 -4.66 0.43 -31.04
C ALA A 14 -5.23 0.55 -29.61
N VAL A 15 -4.68 -0.18 -28.62
CA VAL A 15 -5.03 0.04 -27.21
C VAL A 15 -4.62 1.44 -26.75
N ILE A 16 -3.42 1.89 -27.10
CA ILE A 16 -2.95 3.25 -26.81
C ILE A 16 -3.85 4.30 -27.47
N GLY A 17 -4.19 4.11 -28.76
CA GLY A 17 -5.06 5.02 -29.49
C GLY A 17 -6.47 5.08 -28.89
N TRP A 18 -7.02 3.93 -28.49
CA TRP A 18 -8.30 3.84 -27.79
C TRP A 18 -8.25 4.55 -26.43
N GLY A 19 -7.25 4.26 -25.59
CA GLY A 19 -7.11 4.88 -24.26
C GLY A 19 -6.94 6.40 -24.31
N ARG A 20 -6.10 6.88 -25.25
CA ARG A 20 -5.92 8.32 -25.49
C ARG A 20 -7.17 9.03 -26.00
N PHE A 21 -8.10 8.31 -26.62
CA PHE A 21 -9.33 8.90 -27.15
C PHE A 21 -10.46 8.88 -26.11
N HIS A 22 -10.62 7.79 -25.36
CA HIS A 22 -11.76 7.62 -24.46
C HIS A 22 -11.52 8.07 -23.01
N PHE A 23 -10.28 8.02 -22.52
CA PHE A 23 -9.94 8.35 -21.13
C PHE A 23 -8.53 8.95 -21.05
N LYS A 24 -8.28 9.95 -21.89
CA LYS A 24 -6.97 10.59 -22.09
C LYS A 24 -6.29 11.01 -20.78
N ASP A 25 -7.02 11.69 -19.91
CA ASP A 25 -6.47 12.30 -18.69
C ASP A 25 -6.06 11.26 -17.65
N ASP A 26 -6.70 10.09 -17.66
CA ASP A 26 -6.33 8.97 -16.81
C ASP A 26 -5.19 8.16 -17.44
N PHE A 27 -5.29 7.89 -18.75
CA PHE A 27 -4.33 7.07 -19.48
C PHE A 27 -2.92 7.67 -19.52
N VAL A 28 -2.79 9.00 -19.62
CA VAL A 28 -1.48 9.68 -19.67
C VAL A 28 -0.67 9.51 -18.37
N LYS A 29 -1.33 9.19 -17.26
CA LYS A 29 -0.70 8.97 -15.94
C LYS A 29 -0.20 7.55 -15.75
N ILE A 30 -0.52 6.65 -16.68
CA ILE A 30 -0.06 5.26 -16.62
C ILE A 30 1.42 5.18 -16.99
N PRO A 31 2.22 4.38 -16.25
CA PRO A 31 3.60 4.14 -16.62
C PRO A 31 3.76 3.64 -18.04
N THR A 32 4.75 4.17 -18.74
CA THR A 32 5.10 3.69 -20.07
C THR A 32 5.59 2.24 -19.98
N PRO A 33 5.47 1.46 -21.07
CA PRO A 33 5.85 0.05 -21.06
C PRO A 33 7.26 -0.23 -20.52
N SER A 34 8.21 0.66 -20.81
CA SER A 34 9.61 0.55 -20.37
C SER A 34 9.80 0.76 -18.87
N GLN A 35 8.82 1.32 -18.16
CA GLN A 35 8.88 1.59 -16.72
C GLN A 35 8.48 0.39 -15.86
N PHE A 36 7.91 -0.67 -16.44
CA PHE A 36 7.60 -1.88 -15.69
C PHE A 36 8.85 -2.73 -15.46
N ASN A 37 9.14 -3.04 -14.18
CA ASN A 37 10.18 -4.00 -13.81
C ASN A 37 9.79 -5.40 -14.29
N ARG A 38 10.66 -6.00 -15.10
CA ARG A 38 10.37 -7.27 -15.79
C ARG A 38 11.42 -8.29 -15.46
N LYS A 39 10.99 -9.55 -15.36
CA LYS A 39 11.85 -10.71 -15.14
C LYS A 39 11.56 -11.73 -16.22
N THR A 40 12.61 -12.23 -16.85
CA THR A 40 12.50 -13.38 -17.76
C THR A 40 13.03 -14.58 -17.00
N VAL A 41 12.18 -15.60 -16.85
CA VAL A 41 12.49 -16.82 -16.12
C VAL A 41 12.52 -17.99 -17.09
N HIS A 42 13.40 -18.96 -16.86
CA HIS A 42 13.54 -20.15 -17.69
C HIS A 42 13.24 -21.37 -16.81
N PRO A 43 11.96 -21.75 -16.66
CA PRO A 43 11.58 -22.91 -15.87
C PRO A 43 12.24 -24.18 -16.44
N SER A 44 12.85 -25.00 -15.59
CA SER A 44 13.32 -26.32 -16.01
C SER A 44 12.11 -27.15 -16.48
N GLY A 45 12.18 -27.70 -17.69
CA GLY A 45 11.10 -28.46 -18.30
C GLY A 45 10.13 -27.67 -19.18
N TYR A 46 10.34 -26.36 -19.38
CA TYR A 46 9.59 -25.57 -20.36
C TYR A 46 10.48 -25.18 -21.54
N ASP A 47 10.02 -25.45 -22.76
CA ASP A 47 10.71 -25.04 -24.00
C ASP A 47 10.71 -23.51 -24.23
N LYS A 48 9.97 -22.75 -23.40
CA LYS A 48 9.75 -21.32 -23.58
C LYS A 48 10.08 -20.56 -22.32
N SER A 49 10.77 -19.44 -22.48
CA SER A 49 11.00 -18.49 -21.40
C SER A 49 9.68 -17.86 -20.94
N LEU A 50 9.49 -17.83 -19.62
CA LEU A 50 8.38 -17.13 -18.99
C LEU A 50 8.76 -15.67 -18.81
N GLU A 51 7.95 -14.78 -19.36
CA GLU A 51 8.11 -13.34 -19.18
C GLU A 51 7.11 -12.86 -18.14
N ALA A 52 7.61 -12.36 -17.02
CA ALA A 52 6.79 -11.87 -15.92
C ALA A 52 7.14 -10.41 -15.59
N ILE A 53 6.18 -9.75 -14.93
CA ILE A 53 6.32 -8.40 -14.39
C ILE A 53 6.46 -8.55 -12.88
N ILE A 54 7.42 -7.84 -12.28
CA ILE A 54 7.55 -7.77 -10.83
C ILE A 54 6.46 -6.82 -10.33
N VAL A 55 5.48 -7.35 -9.61
CA VAL A 55 4.31 -6.59 -9.12
C VAL A 55 4.42 -6.25 -7.64
N GLY A 56 5.37 -6.83 -6.92
CA GLY A 56 5.57 -6.59 -5.51
C GLY A 56 6.60 -7.53 -4.90
N THR A 57 6.63 -7.58 -3.58
CA THR A 57 7.42 -8.52 -2.80
C THR A 57 6.57 -9.23 -1.77
N ALA A 58 6.92 -10.46 -1.45
CA ALA A 58 6.29 -11.24 -0.39
C ALA A 58 7.35 -11.74 0.60
N PHE A 59 6.93 -11.94 1.85
CA PHE A 59 7.77 -12.59 2.84
C PHE A 59 7.64 -14.10 2.71
N GLU A 60 8.78 -14.79 2.60
CA GLU A 60 8.79 -16.24 2.53
C GLU A 60 8.40 -16.83 3.91
N GLU A 61 7.18 -17.35 4.05
CA GLU A 61 6.75 -18.02 5.30
C GLU A 61 7.55 -19.31 5.57
N VAL A 62 8.27 -19.81 4.55
CA VAL A 62 8.90 -21.14 4.56
C VAL A 62 10.20 -21.18 5.37
N ARG A 63 10.82 -20.04 5.70
CA ARG A 63 12.04 -20.01 6.54
C ARG A 63 11.99 -18.89 7.59
N PRO A 64 11.55 -19.17 8.83
CA PRO A 64 11.46 -18.16 9.89
C PRO A 64 12.81 -17.53 10.30
N TYR A 65 13.94 -18.02 9.79
CA TYR A 65 15.28 -17.58 10.20
C TYR A 65 15.96 -16.61 9.23
N PHE A 66 15.44 -16.45 8.01
CA PHE A 66 15.96 -15.48 7.05
C PHE A 66 14.80 -14.62 6.59
N ARG A 67 14.84 -13.32 6.88
CA ARG A 67 13.87 -12.31 6.39
C ARG A 67 14.04 -12.09 4.88
N ALA A 68 14.12 -13.16 4.10
CA ALA A 68 14.24 -13.11 2.66
C ALA A 68 12.89 -12.68 2.08
N THR A 69 12.90 -11.57 1.34
CA THR A 69 11.78 -11.15 0.51
C THR A 69 11.94 -11.79 -0.86
N VAL A 70 10.86 -12.35 -1.39
CA VAL A 70 10.81 -12.89 -2.75
C VAL A 70 10.06 -11.92 -3.67
N ASP A 71 10.55 -11.78 -4.89
CA ASP A 71 9.84 -11.03 -5.93
C ASP A 71 8.53 -11.75 -6.24
N VAL A 72 7.42 -11.02 -6.15
CA VAL A 72 6.13 -11.47 -6.66
C VAL A 72 6.03 -11.07 -8.12
N LEU A 73 5.76 -12.06 -8.95
CA LEU A 73 5.70 -12.01 -10.39
C LEU A 73 4.25 -12.13 -10.85
N ALA A 74 3.89 -11.40 -11.90
CA ALA A 74 2.65 -11.58 -12.64
C ALA A 74 2.94 -11.88 -14.11
N TRP A 75 2.30 -12.89 -14.68
CA TRP A 75 2.46 -13.30 -16.08
C TRP A 75 1.13 -13.67 -16.70
N LEU A 76 1.14 -13.87 -18.03
CA LEU A 76 -0.03 -14.34 -18.76
C LEU A 76 0.12 -15.82 -19.10
N GLU A 77 -0.84 -16.61 -18.64
CA GLU A 77 -0.95 -18.04 -18.91
C GLU A 77 -2.36 -18.33 -19.42
N HIS A 78 -2.47 -18.98 -20.58
CA HIS A 78 -3.76 -19.29 -21.24
C HIS A 78 -4.72 -18.09 -21.42
N GLY A 79 -4.22 -16.85 -21.41
CA GLY A 79 -5.03 -15.63 -21.53
C GLY A 79 -5.56 -15.09 -20.20
N HIS A 80 -5.16 -15.69 -19.08
CA HIS A 80 -5.44 -15.22 -17.73
C HIS A 80 -4.15 -14.68 -17.09
N VAL A 81 -4.31 -13.79 -16.12
CA VAL A 81 -3.20 -13.29 -15.32
C VAL A 81 -2.98 -14.26 -14.17
N GLU A 82 -1.77 -14.76 -14.07
CA GLU A 82 -1.31 -15.52 -12.91
C GLU A 82 -0.35 -14.66 -12.10
N VAL A 83 -0.45 -14.77 -10.78
CA VAL A 83 0.42 -14.07 -9.83
C VAL A 83 1.01 -15.08 -8.87
N GLY A 84 2.31 -15.01 -8.67
CA GLY A 84 3.03 -15.98 -7.86
C GLY A 84 4.45 -15.55 -7.60
N TYR A 85 5.24 -16.43 -7.03
CA TYR A 85 6.68 -16.27 -6.98
C TYR A 85 7.34 -17.54 -7.49
N ILE A 86 8.60 -17.38 -7.92
CA ILE A 86 9.40 -18.48 -8.40
C ILE A 86 10.58 -18.63 -7.45
N SER A 87 10.66 -19.78 -6.79
CA SER A 87 11.76 -20.16 -5.92
C SER A 87 12.63 -21.20 -6.63
N GLN A 88 13.93 -20.99 -6.64
CA GLN A 88 14.89 -21.98 -7.13
C GLN A 88 15.53 -22.69 -5.93
N VAL A 89 15.39 -24.00 -5.84
CA VAL A 89 16.03 -24.83 -4.82
C VAL A 89 16.97 -25.79 -5.54
N GLY A 90 18.26 -25.44 -5.61
CA GLY A 90 19.23 -26.17 -6.42
C GLY A 90 18.97 -25.99 -7.93
N SER A 91 18.80 -27.11 -8.66
CA SER A 91 18.41 -27.12 -10.07
C SER A 91 16.90 -26.99 -10.28
N ASP A 92 16.10 -27.16 -9.22
CA ASP A 92 14.65 -27.30 -9.35
C ASP A 92 13.99 -25.93 -9.18
N LEU A 93 13.18 -25.56 -10.17
CA LEU A 93 12.44 -24.32 -10.19
C LEU A 93 11.01 -24.61 -9.77
N ASN A 94 10.64 -24.12 -8.59
CA ASN A 94 9.31 -24.27 -8.04
C ASN A 94 8.53 -22.96 -8.20
N MET A 95 7.31 -23.05 -8.71
CA MET A 95 6.42 -21.93 -8.94
C MET A 95 5.26 -22.01 -7.97
N VAL A 96 5.07 -20.96 -7.17
CA VAL A 96 4.01 -20.89 -6.17
C VAL A 96 3.02 -19.82 -6.59
N LEU A 97 1.77 -20.24 -6.82
CA LEU A 97 0.67 -19.38 -7.26
C LEU A 97 -0.13 -18.84 -6.06
N TYR A 98 -0.46 -17.55 -6.10
CA TYR A 98 -1.39 -16.94 -5.17
C TYR A 98 -2.82 -17.08 -5.68
N GLN A 99 -3.63 -17.89 -4.98
CA GLN A 99 -5.04 -18.10 -5.35
C GLN A 99 -5.95 -16.92 -4.96
N ASN A 100 -5.56 -16.15 -3.95
CA ASN A 100 -6.33 -15.01 -3.46
C ASN A 100 -5.39 -13.84 -3.21
N LEU A 101 -5.41 -12.86 -4.12
CA LEU A 101 -4.55 -11.67 -4.06
C LEU A 101 -4.98 -10.71 -2.93
N VAL A 102 -6.26 -10.70 -2.57
CA VAL A 102 -6.79 -9.81 -1.53
C VAL A 102 -6.30 -10.22 -0.14
N ASP A 103 -6.30 -11.52 0.14
CA ASP A 103 -5.86 -12.06 1.44
C ASP A 103 -4.36 -12.42 1.47
N SER A 104 -3.65 -12.17 0.38
CA SER A 104 -2.23 -12.45 0.27
C SER A 104 -1.38 -11.45 1.06
N ARG A 105 -0.29 -11.92 1.69
CA ARG A 105 0.69 -11.06 2.38
C ARG A 105 1.70 -10.46 1.39
N ILE A 106 1.20 -9.89 0.31
CA ILE A 106 2.01 -9.29 -0.75
C ILE A 106 2.10 -7.79 -0.52
N ALA A 107 3.32 -7.26 -0.44
CA ALA A 107 3.60 -5.84 -0.52
C ALA A 107 3.69 -5.45 -2.00
N PHE A 108 2.56 -5.08 -2.60
CA PHE A 108 2.53 -4.65 -4.00
C PHE A 108 3.35 -3.39 -4.22
N ALA A 109 4.12 -3.36 -5.31
CA ALA A 109 4.88 -2.21 -5.77
C ALA A 109 4.00 -1.26 -6.57
N GLU A 110 4.46 -0.03 -6.76
CA GLU A 110 3.77 0.94 -7.61
C GLU A 110 3.98 0.62 -9.09
N PRO A 111 2.97 0.82 -9.95
CA PRO A 111 1.64 1.39 -9.66
C PRO A 111 0.59 0.36 -9.20
N PHE A 112 0.95 -0.92 -9.08
CA PHE A 112 0.01 -2.02 -8.84
C PHE A 112 -0.71 -1.92 -7.50
N SER A 113 -0.01 -1.45 -6.47
CA SER A 113 -0.57 -1.24 -5.14
C SER A 113 -1.73 -0.25 -5.12
N TRP A 114 -1.78 0.69 -6.07
CA TRP A 114 -2.83 1.71 -6.14
C TRP A 114 -4.17 1.13 -6.60
N ILE A 115 -4.14 0.08 -7.43
CA ILE A 115 -5.35 -0.59 -7.91
C ILE A 115 -5.96 -1.46 -6.80
N LEU A 116 -5.11 -2.21 -6.08
CA LEU A 116 -5.57 -3.20 -5.09
C LEU A 116 -5.96 -2.61 -3.73
N GLN A 117 -5.90 -1.29 -3.53
CA GLN A 117 -6.26 -0.65 -2.25
C GLN A 117 -7.69 -0.95 -1.79
N ALA A 118 -8.62 -1.20 -2.72
CA ALA A 118 -10.02 -1.46 -2.38
C ALA A 118 -10.25 -2.88 -1.80
N GLY A 119 -9.29 -3.80 -1.94
CA GLY A 119 -9.35 -5.13 -1.32
C GLY A 119 -10.59 -5.95 -1.69
N ASN A 120 -11.06 -5.85 -2.93
CA ASN A 120 -12.25 -6.56 -3.41
C ASN A 120 -12.03 -7.21 -4.77
N GLU A 121 -12.96 -8.08 -5.19
CA GLU A 121 -12.85 -8.79 -6.48
C GLU A 121 -12.80 -7.83 -7.68
N THR A 122 -13.48 -6.69 -7.62
CA THR A 122 -13.46 -5.68 -8.69
C THR A 122 -12.05 -5.11 -8.89
N ALA A 123 -11.34 -4.81 -7.79
CA ALA A 123 -9.96 -4.35 -7.82
C ALA A 123 -9.01 -5.41 -8.40
N VAL A 124 -9.26 -6.70 -8.13
CA VAL A 124 -8.52 -7.81 -8.77
C VAL A 124 -8.74 -7.80 -10.29
N ARG A 125 -9.97 -7.60 -10.77
CA ARG A 125 -10.23 -7.49 -12.22
C ARG A 125 -9.57 -6.28 -12.87
N HIS A 126 -9.54 -5.15 -12.16
CA HIS A 126 -8.81 -3.95 -12.61
C HIS A 126 -7.30 -4.24 -12.69
N PHE A 127 -6.75 -4.93 -11.68
CA PHE A 127 -5.36 -5.34 -11.65
C PHE A 127 -5.04 -6.28 -12.83
N ASP A 128 -5.88 -7.28 -13.08
CA ASP A 128 -5.70 -8.22 -14.19
C ASP A 128 -5.69 -7.50 -15.54
N ALA A 129 -6.64 -6.58 -15.76
CA ALA A 129 -6.69 -5.77 -16.97
C ALA A 129 -5.43 -4.91 -17.12
N PHE A 130 -4.90 -4.37 -16.02
CA PHE A 130 -3.68 -3.58 -16.03
C PHE A 130 -2.43 -4.41 -16.34
N ILE A 131 -2.30 -5.62 -15.77
CA ILE A 131 -1.22 -6.55 -16.10
C ILE A 131 -1.28 -6.96 -17.57
N GLN A 132 -2.46 -7.25 -18.10
CA GLN A 132 -2.63 -7.55 -19.53
C GLN A 132 -2.10 -6.42 -20.41
N TYR A 133 -2.38 -5.14 -20.08
CA TYR A 133 -1.80 -3.99 -20.78
C TYR A 133 -0.27 -3.93 -20.65
N ALA A 134 0.27 -4.13 -19.45
CA ALA A 134 1.71 -4.07 -19.22
C ALA A 134 2.46 -5.18 -19.98
N VAL A 135 1.88 -6.38 -20.09
CA VAL A 135 2.41 -7.51 -20.89
C VAL A 135 2.21 -7.30 -22.40
N LEU A 136 1.04 -6.82 -22.83
CA LEU A 136 0.75 -6.41 -24.22
C LEU A 136 1.84 -5.49 -24.77
N SER A 137 2.30 -4.59 -23.90
CA SER A 137 3.24 -3.56 -24.27
C SER A 137 4.67 -4.02 -24.59
N ARG A 138 4.99 -5.30 -24.33
CA ARG A 138 6.29 -5.89 -24.64
C ARG A 138 6.32 -6.55 -26.01
N LYS A 139 5.26 -7.29 -26.36
CA LYS A 139 5.40 -8.29 -27.43
C LYS A 139 5.26 -7.73 -28.84
N GLY A 140 4.65 -6.55 -29.04
CA GLY A 140 4.24 -6.13 -30.40
C GLY A 140 3.36 -7.17 -31.12
N ARG A 141 3.00 -8.27 -30.43
CA ARG A 141 2.27 -9.41 -30.96
C ARG A 141 0.81 -9.06 -30.87
N LEU A 142 0.13 -9.22 -32.00
CA LEU A 142 -1.30 -9.02 -32.21
C LEU A 142 -2.22 -9.83 -31.27
N ARG A 143 -1.73 -10.55 -30.25
CA ARG A 143 -2.53 -11.56 -29.51
C ARG A 143 -2.23 -11.66 -28.00
N ALA A 144 -1.87 -10.57 -27.32
CA ALA A 144 -1.61 -10.63 -25.88
C ALA A 144 -2.89 -10.55 -25.01
N VAL A 145 -4.00 -10.06 -25.55
CA VAL A 145 -5.33 -10.31 -24.98
C VAL A 145 -5.95 -11.43 -25.80
N SER A 146 -6.21 -12.56 -25.16
CA SER A 146 -6.94 -13.66 -25.79
C SER A 146 -8.32 -13.16 -26.24
N ALA A 147 -8.86 -13.75 -27.29
CA ALA A 147 -10.19 -13.38 -27.81
C ALA A 147 -11.27 -13.38 -26.72
N CYS A 148 -11.16 -14.29 -25.77
CA CYS A 148 -12.06 -14.43 -24.62
C CYS A 148 -11.83 -13.37 -23.52
N ALA A 149 -10.61 -12.84 -23.36
CA ALA A 149 -10.29 -11.85 -22.31
C ALA A 149 -10.64 -10.40 -22.72
N ILE A 150 -10.57 -10.10 -24.03
CA ILE A 150 -11.65 -9.41 -24.74
C ILE A 150 -12.53 -8.40 -23.96
N PRO A 151 -13.81 -8.77 -23.77
CA PRO A 151 -14.79 -7.97 -23.07
C PRO A 151 -14.34 -7.52 -21.68
N ALA A 152 -13.77 -8.42 -20.88
CA ALA A 152 -13.33 -8.12 -19.51
C ALA A 152 -12.24 -7.05 -19.49
N PHE A 153 -11.27 -7.12 -20.41
CA PHE A 153 -10.25 -6.08 -20.56
C PHE A 153 -10.87 -4.72 -20.88
N ARG A 154 -11.81 -4.66 -21.83
CA ARG A 154 -12.48 -3.40 -22.20
C ARG A 154 -13.27 -2.78 -21.04
N GLU A 155 -13.91 -3.63 -20.25
CA GLU A 155 -14.72 -3.22 -19.12
C GLU A 155 -13.87 -2.67 -17.97
N HIS A 156 -12.78 -3.36 -17.64
CA HIS A 156 -12.03 -3.10 -16.41
C HIS A 156 -10.78 -2.21 -16.62
N PHE A 157 -10.19 -2.18 -17.81
CA PHE A 157 -8.97 -1.40 -18.04
C PHE A 157 -9.17 0.11 -17.83
N PRO A 158 -10.25 0.77 -18.30
CA PRO A 158 -10.46 2.20 -18.05
C PRO A 158 -10.57 2.52 -16.56
N ALA A 159 -11.20 1.64 -15.78
CA ALA A 159 -11.31 1.80 -14.34
C ALA A 159 -9.95 1.62 -13.64
N ALA A 160 -9.14 0.64 -14.05
CA ALA A 160 -7.76 0.50 -13.58
C ALA A 160 -6.91 1.74 -13.86
N CYS A 161 -7.11 2.38 -15.02
CA CYS A 161 -6.44 3.64 -15.35
C CYS A 161 -6.86 4.77 -14.40
N ARG A 162 -8.14 4.85 -14.09
CA ARG A 162 -8.69 5.84 -13.17
C ARG A 162 -8.16 5.64 -11.75
N ASP A 163 -8.06 4.40 -11.27
CA ASP A 163 -7.54 4.11 -9.93
C ASP A 163 -6.09 4.60 -9.79
N ILE A 164 -5.25 4.31 -10.79
CA ILE A 164 -3.87 4.83 -10.86
C ILE A 164 -3.86 6.36 -10.92
N ALA A 165 -4.67 6.94 -11.80
CA ALA A 165 -4.73 8.37 -12.03
C ALA A 165 -5.15 9.17 -10.79
N LEU A 166 -6.08 8.62 -10.01
CA LEU A 166 -6.59 9.22 -8.78
C LEU A 166 -5.50 9.30 -7.73
N VAL A 167 -4.78 8.20 -7.47
CA VAL A 167 -3.69 8.17 -6.50
C VAL A 167 -2.51 9.04 -6.96
N ALA A 168 -2.17 9.02 -8.25
CA ALA A 168 -1.14 9.88 -8.81
C ALA A 168 -1.45 11.37 -8.64
N ASN A 169 -2.71 11.77 -8.88
CA ASN A 169 -3.18 13.14 -8.68
C ASN A 169 -3.14 13.56 -7.21
N GLN A 170 -3.57 12.69 -6.29
CA GLN A 170 -3.52 12.95 -4.85
C GLN A 170 -2.09 13.20 -4.39
N ARG A 171 -1.15 12.36 -4.81
CA ARG A 171 0.27 12.54 -4.48
C ARG A 171 0.87 13.81 -5.06
N LEU A 172 0.50 14.17 -6.28
CA LEU A 172 0.95 15.42 -6.88
C LEU A 172 0.39 16.62 -6.10
N ALA A 173 -0.87 16.56 -5.66
CA ALA A 173 -1.47 17.60 -4.82
C ALA A 173 -0.81 17.69 -3.44
N GLU A 174 -0.55 16.55 -2.79
CA GLU A 174 0.20 16.49 -1.52
C GLU A 174 1.60 17.08 -1.67
N TRP A 175 2.32 16.68 -2.72
CA TRP A 175 3.64 17.21 -3.03
C TRP A 175 3.60 18.73 -3.24
N ASN A 176 2.69 19.22 -4.08
CA ASN A 176 2.52 20.64 -4.34
C ASN A 176 2.13 21.42 -3.07
N SER A 177 1.36 20.83 -2.15
CA SER A 177 1.03 21.47 -0.87
C SER A 177 2.25 21.64 0.04
N ILE A 178 3.23 20.73 -0.06
CA ILE A 178 4.49 20.80 0.68
C ILE A 178 5.45 21.80 0.04
N THR A 179 5.47 21.89 -1.29
CA THR A 179 6.43 22.75 -2.02
C THR A 179 5.94 24.18 -2.27
N ALA A 180 4.63 24.43 -2.37
CA ALA A 180 4.08 25.77 -2.61
C ALA A 180 4.52 26.87 -1.60
N PRO A 181 4.75 26.58 -0.30
CA PRO A 181 5.26 27.59 0.64
C PRO A 181 6.72 28.01 0.39
N LEU A 182 7.48 27.26 -0.42
CA LEU A 182 8.87 27.59 -0.75
C LEU A 182 8.93 28.67 -1.86
N ASP A 183 8.05 28.59 -2.85
CA ASP A 183 8.00 29.54 -3.98
C ASP A 183 7.50 30.95 -3.56
N GLN A 184 6.63 31.02 -2.54
CA GLN A 184 6.14 32.31 -2.02
C GLN A 184 7.19 33.07 -1.19
N ASN A 185 8.20 32.38 -0.65
CA ASN A 185 9.28 33.03 0.10
C ASN A 185 10.41 33.57 -0.80
N GLU A 186 10.52 33.09 -2.05
CA GLU A 186 11.46 33.67 -3.02
C GLU A 186 10.98 35.02 -3.58
N THR A 187 9.67 35.24 -3.66
CA THR A 187 9.09 36.48 -4.20
C THR A 187 9.01 37.65 -3.22
N VAL A 188 9.22 37.42 -1.92
CA VAL A 188 9.21 38.49 -0.89
C VAL A 188 10.60 39.14 -0.70
N SER A 189 11.70 38.51 -1.15
CA SER A 189 13.06 39.05 -0.96
C SER A 189 13.59 39.98 -2.07
N LEU A 190 12.77 40.34 -3.07
CA LEU A 190 13.19 41.21 -4.20
C LEU A 190 12.45 42.55 -4.28
N LYS A 191 11.92 43.06 -3.18
CA LYS A 191 11.68 44.51 -3.02
C LYS A 191 12.79 45.10 -2.17
N VAL A 192 13.96 45.27 -2.78
CA VAL A 192 14.94 46.24 -2.31
C VAL A 192 14.33 47.62 -2.57
N GLU A 193 13.77 48.22 -1.54
CA GLU A 193 13.45 49.64 -1.49
C GLU A 193 14.76 50.42 -1.66
N THR A 194 15.03 50.83 -2.90
CA THR A 194 16.02 51.87 -3.19
C THR A 194 15.45 53.20 -2.73
N ASN A 195 15.66 53.54 -1.46
CA ASN A 195 15.53 54.92 -0.99
C ASN A 195 16.77 55.71 -1.42
N PRO A 196 16.64 56.87 -2.08
CA PRO A 196 17.75 57.76 -2.34
C PRO A 196 18.01 58.57 -1.06
N VAL A 197 19.18 58.39 -0.44
CA VAL A 197 19.61 59.20 0.70
C VAL A 197 20.47 60.36 0.18
N GLU A 198 19.86 61.55 0.16
CA GLU A 198 20.56 62.82 0.18
C GLU A 198 21.33 62.98 1.50
N ALA A 199 22.58 63.43 1.41
CA ALA A 199 23.32 64.00 2.55
C ALA A 199 22.73 65.39 2.90
N PRO A 200 22.72 65.87 4.16
CA PRO A 200 23.97 66.41 4.74
C PRO A 200 24.12 66.45 6.29
N SER A 201 25.39 66.62 6.70
CA SER A 201 25.96 67.41 7.83
C SER A 201 25.70 67.11 9.34
N THR A 202 26.85 66.86 10.01
CA THR A 202 27.33 67.36 11.33
C THR A 202 26.57 67.04 12.64
N ALA A 203 27.20 66.29 13.57
CA ALA A 203 27.95 66.85 14.71
C ALA A 203 28.34 65.74 15.73
N THR A 204 29.63 65.70 16.04
CA THR A 204 30.28 65.54 17.36
C THR A 204 29.70 64.55 18.40
N VAL A 205 30.53 63.57 18.80
CA VAL A 205 31.09 63.35 20.16
C VAL A 205 31.56 61.88 20.27
N SER A 206 32.88 61.67 20.25
CA SER A 206 33.58 60.45 20.73
C SER A 206 33.65 60.46 22.28
N PRO A 207 33.92 59.37 23.05
CA PRO A 207 35.22 58.62 23.05
C PRO A 207 35.14 57.16 23.59
N PRO A 208 36.22 56.46 24.04
CA PRO A 208 37.58 56.30 23.51
C PRO A 208 38.02 54.81 23.32
N LEU A 209 39.10 54.62 22.56
CA LEU A 209 39.95 53.41 22.46
C LEU A 209 41.03 53.35 23.57
N PRO A 210 41.68 52.19 23.80
CA PRO A 210 43.04 52.14 24.33
C PRO A 210 44.12 51.87 23.24
N ALA A 211 45.14 52.73 23.28
CA ALA A 211 46.61 52.56 23.08
C ALA A 211 47.16 51.54 22.07
N GLN A 212 47.80 51.99 20.97
CA GLN A 212 49.24 52.33 20.80
C GLN A 212 50.20 51.13 20.73
N ASN A 213 50.87 50.94 19.58
CA ASN A 213 52.24 51.44 19.41
C ASN A 213 52.86 51.18 18.02
N ASN A 214 53.58 52.22 17.57
CA ASN A 214 54.77 52.27 16.70
C ASN A 214 54.68 51.77 15.26
N ILE A 215 54.95 52.66 14.31
CA ILE A 215 56.14 52.62 13.43
C ILE A 215 56.43 54.05 12.93
N ALA A 216 57.72 54.32 12.79
CA ALA A 216 58.40 55.59 12.67
C ALA A 216 58.21 56.34 11.34
N GLU A 217 58.48 57.64 11.42
CA GLU A 217 58.68 58.60 10.34
C GLU A 217 59.80 58.21 9.36
N LEU A 218 59.64 58.52 8.07
CA LEU A 218 60.67 59.08 7.17
C LEU A 218 60.02 59.56 5.84
N PRO A 219 60.68 60.37 4.98
CA PRO A 219 60.21 61.70 4.63
C PRO A 219 59.76 61.84 3.17
N THR A 220 59.05 62.93 2.92
CA THR A 220 58.71 63.48 1.60
C THR A 220 59.94 63.77 0.74
N HIS A 221 59.97 63.19 -0.47
CA HIS A 221 60.51 63.85 -1.67
C HIS A 221 59.67 63.49 -2.92
N PRO A 222 59.48 64.43 -3.86
CA PRO A 222 58.71 64.22 -5.08
C PRO A 222 59.62 63.78 -6.22
N ILE A 223 59.34 62.63 -6.82
CA ILE A 223 59.90 62.28 -8.14
C ILE A 223 58.78 61.68 -8.98
N GLU A 224 58.31 62.49 -9.92
CA GLU A 224 57.67 62.02 -11.14
C GLU A 224 58.62 61.04 -11.83
N THR A 225 58.20 59.79 -12.02
CA THR A 225 58.27 59.06 -13.29
C THR A 225 57.90 57.59 -13.08
N GLY A 226 56.88 57.11 -13.78
CA GLY A 226 56.77 55.70 -14.17
C GLY A 226 56.11 54.72 -13.19
N ALA A 227 54.82 54.89 -12.90
CA ALA A 227 54.01 53.85 -12.24
C ALA A 227 52.74 53.57 -13.07
N ARG A 228 52.91 52.88 -14.21
CA ARG A 228 51.78 52.39 -15.03
C ARG A 228 51.52 50.88 -14.86
N GLY A 229 52.19 50.24 -13.89
CA GLY A 229 52.09 48.79 -13.63
C GLY A 229 51.62 48.38 -12.23
N GLU A 230 51.69 49.24 -11.20
CA GLU A 230 51.38 48.86 -9.81
C GLU A 230 49.91 49.11 -9.40
N ILE A 231 49.20 50.04 -10.06
CA ILE A 231 47.79 50.33 -9.75
C ILE A 231 46.88 49.16 -10.16
N THR A 232 47.30 48.34 -11.12
CA THR A 232 46.54 47.18 -11.58
C THR A 232 46.51 46.04 -10.57
N GLU A 233 47.55 45.85 -9.76
CA GLU A 233 47.69 44.68 -8.88
C GLU A 233 46.90 44.85 -7.55
N ALA A 234 46.90 46.06 -6.98
CA ALA A 234 46.09 46.39 -5.81
C ALA A 234 44.57 46.38 -6.12
N VAL A 235 44.17 46.82 -7.32
CA VAL A 235 42.78 46.74 -7.77
C VAL A 235 42.37 45.28 -7.99
N TYR A 236 43.25 44.44 -8.55
CA TYR A 236 43.01 43.00 -8.73
C TYR A 236 42.84 42.26 -7.40
N GLN A 237 43.70 42.54 -6.41
CA GLN A 237 43.59 41.94 -5.07
C GLN A 237 42.30 42.36 -4.35
N SER A 238 41.88 43.62 -4.51
CA SER A 238 40.62 44.12 -3.95
C SER A 238 39.40 43.41 -4.56
N GLN A 239 39.42 43.16 -5.87
CA GLN A 239 38.35 42.45 -6.59
C GLN A 239 38.25 40.99 -6.16
N ILE A 240 39.38 40.29 -6.03
CA ILE A 240 39.43 38.90 -5.55
C ILE A 240 38.89 38.79 -4.11
N LEU A 241 39.24 39.73 -3.23
CA LEU A 241 38.73 39.75 -1.85
C LEU A 241 37.21 40.02 -1.80
N ALA A 242 36.70 40.89 -2.66
CA ALA A 242 35.27 41.17 -2.76
C ALA A 242 34.48 39.95 -3.28
N GLU A 243 34.99 39.25 -4.29
CA GLU A 243 34.40 38.00 -4.81
C GLU A 243 34.45 36.88 -3.76
N TYR A 244 35.56 36.75 -3.05
CA TYR A 244 35.68 35.79 -1.95
C TYR A 244 34.68 36.10 -0.84
N ALA A 245 34.55 37.35 -0.41
CA ALA A 245 33.57 37.75 0.60
C ALA A 245 32.13 37.47 0.16
N ALA A 246 31.79 37.76 -1.11
CA ALA A 246 30.48 37.46 -1.68
C ALA A 246 30.20 35.94 -1.73
N SER A 247 31.22 35.13 -2.03
CA SER A 247 31.13 33.67 -2.04
C SER A 247 30.88 33.11 -0.64
N VAL A 248 31.57 33.63 0.38
CA VAL A 248 31.39 33.24 1.79
C VAL A 248 29.99 33.58 2.28
N ILE A 249 29.52 34.81 2.03
CA ILE A 249 28.15 35.23 2.38
C ILE A 249 27.11 34.30 1.74
N THR A 250 27.31 33.95 0.47
CA THR A 250 26.41 33.04 -0.27
C THR A 250 26.43 31.64 0.34
N LEU A 251 27.60 31.11 0.67
CA LEU A 251 27.74 29.79 1.29
C LEU A 251 27.10 29.75 2.67
N THR A 252 27.33 30.76 3.51
CA THR A 252 26.71 30.90 4.84
C THR A 252 25.19 30.94 4.73
N ARG A 253 24.64 31.67 3.74
CA ARG A 253 23.18 31.70 3.50
C ARG A 253 22.64 30.32 3.11
N LYS A 254 23.34 29.61 2.21
CA LYS A 254 22.96 28.23 1.83
C LYS A 254 23.00 27.28 3.02
N LEU A 255 24.05 27.35 3.84
CA LEU A 255 24.19 26.55 5.06
C LEU A 255 23.03 26.80 6.03
N ASN A 256 22.74 28.06 6.33
CA ASN A 256 21.64 28.44 7.21
C ASN A 256 20.28 27.95 6.69
N THR A 257 20.09 27.96 5.37
CA THR A 257 18.86 27.46 4.74
C THR A 257 18.73 25.96 4.92
N ILE A 258 19.80 25.21 4.66
CA ILE A 258 19.84 23.74 4.87
C ILE A 258 19.57 23.40 6.33
N THR A 259 20.19 24.10 7.29
CA THR A 259 19.97 23.87 8.72
C THR A 259 18.50 24.10 9.12
N ARG A 260 17.87 25.15 8.59
CA ARG A 260 16.44 25.44 8.84
C ARG A 260 15.53 24.38 8.22
N LEU A 261 15.78 23.96 6.98
CA LEU A 261 15.01 22.92 6.32
C LEU A 261 15.12 21.59 7.08
N HIS A 262 16.33 21.21 7.49
CA HIS A 262 16.56 20.00 8.28
C HIS A 262 15.83 20.03 9.62
N ALA A 263 15.82 21.18 10.32
CA ALA A 263 15.07 21.33 11.56
C ALA A 263 13.55 21.18 11.35
N CYS A 264 13.01 21.76 10.26
CA CYS A 264 11.59 21.63 9.91
C CYS A 264 11.21 20.18 9.57
N GLU A 265 12.02 19.50 8.75
CA GLU A 265 11.81 18.10 8.39
C GLU A 265 11.87 17.19 9.61
N THR A 266 12.85 17.42 10.49
CA THR A 266 12.98 16.72 11.76
C THR A 266 11.72 16.90 12.62
N GLN A 267 11.19 18.12 12.72
CA GLN A 267 9.96 18.40 13.47
C GLN A 267 8.74 17.72 12.84
N GLN A 268 8.62 17.73 11.51
CA GLN A 268 7.53 17.07 10.79
C GLN A 268 7.57 15.55 10.99
N LEU A 269 8.75 14.94 10.91
CA LEU A 269 8.94 13.51 11.17
C LEU A 269 8.58 13.15 12.61
N HIS A 270 9.00 13.94 13.60
CA HIS A 270 8.61 13.72 15.00
C HIS A 270 7.11 13.87 15.25
N SER A 271 6.43 14.78 14.55
CA SER A 271 4.97 14.91 14.61
C SER A 271 4.29 13.65 14.03
N LYS A 272 4.77 13.19 12.87
CA LYS A 272 4.25 11.99 12.20
C LYS A 272 4.45 10.74 13.05
N ILE A 273 5.63 10.57 13.66
CA ILE A 273 5.92 9.47 14.59
C ILE A 273 4.92 9.48 15.76
N ARG A 274 4.73 10.62 16.43
CA ARG A 274 3.76 10.74 17.54
C ARG A 274 2.32 10.42 17.12
N SER A 275 1.92 10.86 15.92
CA SER A 275 0.59 10.54 15.38
C SER A 275 0.43 9.04 15.13
N LEU A 276 1.44 8.39 14.54
CA LEU A 276 1.44 6.96 14.28
C LEU A 276 1.45 6.15 15.58
N GLU A 277 2.22 6.55 16.58
CA GLU A 277 2.21 5.92 17.92
C GLU A 277 0.83 6.00 18.58
N LYS A 278 0.17 7.17 18.50
CA LYS A 278 -1.20 7.33 19.02
C LYS A 278 -2.20 6.45 18.27
N SER A 279 -2.10 6.37 16.96
CA SER A 279 -2.93 5.49 16.13
C SER A 279 -2.70 4.02 16.46
N LEU A 280 -1.45 3.61 16.63
CA LEU A 280 -1.07 2.24 17.01
C LEU A 280 -1.61 1.87 18.40
N ALA A 281 -1.51 2.79 19.37
CA ALA A 281 -2.06 2.59 20.70
C ALA A 281 -3.59 2.42 20.67
N SER A 282 -4.29 3.22 19.86
CA SER A 282 -5.75 3.08 19.65
C SER A 282 -6.09 1.74 19.03
N ALA A 283 -5.42 1.35 17.94
CA ALA A 283 -5.65 0.09 17.26
C ALA A 283 -5.37 -1.12 18.19
N SER A 284 -4.31 -1.06 19.00
CA SER A 284 -4.00 -2.08 20.00
C SER A 284 -5.13 -2.22 21.04
N LYS A 285 -5.67 -1.10 21.51
CA LYS A 285 -6.83 -1.09 22.41
C LYS A 285 -8.05 -1.75 21.77
N ASP A 286 -8.33 -1.45 20.50
CA ASP A 286 -9.45 -2.05 19.78
C ASP A 286 -9.27 -3.56 19.57
N VAL A 287 -8.05 -4.02 19.25
CA VAL A 287 -7.72 -5.44 19.17
C VAL A 287 -7.94 -6.15 20.51
N THR A 288 -7.51 -5.56 21.63
CA THR A 288 -7.74 -6.16 22.96
C THR A 288 -9.23 -6.22 23.31
N LYS A 289 -10.02 -5.21 22.93
CA LYS A 289 -11.48 -5.19 23.10
C LYS A 289 -12.15 -6.27 22.25
N ALA A 290 -11.75 -6.39 20.99
CA ALA A 290 -12.25 -7.42 20.08
C ALA A 290 -11.92 -8.84 20.57
N LYS A 291 -10.68 -9.08 21.04
CA LYS A 291 -10.27 -10.36 21.64
C LYS A 291 -11.12 -10.72 22.87
N ARG A 292 -11.41 -9.75 23.75
CA ARG A 292 -12.30 -9.96 24.91
C ARG A 292 -13.73 -10.28 24.48
N ALA A 293 -14.25 -9.60 23.46
CA ALA A 293 -15.60 -9.87 22.93
C ALA A 293 -15.68 -11.27 22.29
N LEU A 294 -14.67 -11.65 21.50
CA LEU A 294 -14.57 -12.97 20.88
C LEU A 294 -14.54 -14.08 21.92
N LYS A 295 -13.73 -13.93 22.99
CA LYS A 295 -13.69 -14.91 24.09
C LYS A 295 -15.05 -15.06 24.77
N LYS A 296 -15.73 -13.94 25.08
CA LYS A 296 -17.09 -13.96 25.64
C LYS A 296 -18.10 -14.66 24.71
N ALA A 297 -18.00 -14.45 23.40
CA ALA A 297 -18.86 -15.12 22.42
C ALA A 297 -18.57 -16.63 22.36
N GLN A 298 -17.30 -17.03 22.36
CA GLN A 298 -16.89 -18.44 22.41
C GLN A 298 -17.40 -19.15 23.67
N ASP A 299 -17.28 -18.50 24.84
CA ASP A 299 -17.77 -19.06 26.10
C ASP A 299 -19.30 -19.22 26.09
N LYS A 300 -20.04 -18.25 25.53
CA LYS A 300 -21.50 -18.36 25.33
C LYS A 300 -21.87 -19.50 24.38
N THR A 301 -21.15 -19.66 23.28
CA THR A 301 -21.38 -20.76 22.32
C THR A 301 -21.11 -22.12 22.95
N ARG A 302 -20.03 -22.26 23.72
CA ARG A 302 -19.74 -23.49 24.48
C ARG A 302 -20.84 -23.80 25.49
N ALA A 303 -21.27 -22.81 26.27
CA ALA A 303 -22.37 -22.98 27.22
C ALA A 303 -23.69 -23.38 26.54
N ALA A 304 -23.99 -22.82 25.36
CA ALA A 304 -25.15 -23.20 24.55
C ALA A 304 -25.03 -24.65 24.02
N GLN A 305 -23.85 -25.05 23.54
CA GLN A 305 -23.58 -26.42 23.10
C GLN A 305 -23.71 -27.44 24.23
N ASP A 306 -23.28 -27.10 25.44
CA ASP A 306 -23.40 -28.00 26.58
C ASP A 306 -24.87 -28.12 27.03
N LYS A 307 -25.64 -27.04 26.99
CA LYS A 307 -27.10 -27.08 27.22
C LYS A 307 -27.83 -27.93 26.19
N THR A 308 -27.49 -27.83 24.91
CA THR A 308 -28.12 -28.67 23.88
C THR A 308 -27.75 -30.15 24.05
N LYS A 309 -26.50 -30.48 24.40
CA LYS A 309 -26.09 -31.85 24.75
C LYS A 309 -26.83 -32.40 25.97
N GLN A 310 -27.08 -31.58 26.99
CA GLN A 310 -27.88 -32.01 28.15
C GLN A 310 -29.34 -32.23 27.76
N ALA A 311 -29.94 -31.33 26.96
CA ALA A 311 -31.31 -31.46 26.49
C ALA A 311 -31.52 -32.71 25.62
N THR A 312 -30.57 -33.06 24.74
CA THR A 312 -30.64 -34.28 23.92
C THR A 312 -30.54 -35.55 24.78
N LYS A 313 -29.66 -35.57 25.79
CA LYS A 313 -29.58 -36.67 26.77
C LYS A 313 -30.90 -36.82 27.54
N ALA A 314 -31.47 -35.72 28.02
CA ALA A 314 -32.76 -35.73 28.74
C ALA A 314 -33.90 -36.23 27.83
N ARG A 315 -33.94 -35.82 26.56
CA ARG A 315 -34.93 -36.30 25.58
C ARG A 315 -34.79 -37.80 25.32
N ALA A 316 -33.57 -38.31 25.20
CA ALA A 316 -33.32 -39.74 25.05
C ALA A 316 -33.78 -40.55 26.28
N GLN A 317 -33.49 -40.06 27.49
CA GLN A 317 -33.96 -40.67 28.74
C GLN A 317 -35.49 -40.68 28.83
N ARG A 318 -36.16 -39.56 28.50
CA ARG A 318 -37.62 -39.48 28.46
C ARG A 318 -38.21 -40.44 27.44
N SER A 319 -37.60 -40.57 26.26
CA SER A 319 -38.04 -41.55 25.26
C SER A 319 -37.90 -42.99 25.77
N LYS A 320 -36.84 -43.31 26.51
CA LYS A 320 -36.66 -44.63 27.14
C LYS A 320 -37.73 -44.89 28.21
N ALA A 321 -38.00 -43.92 29.08
CA ALA A 321 -39.03 -44.01 30.11
C ALA A 321 -40.43 -44.22 29.49
N ASN A 322 -40.76 -43.47 28.44
CA ASN A 322 -42.04 -43.65 27.72
C ASN A 322 -42.18 -45.04 27.12
N ARG A 323 -41.10 -45.62 26.56
CA ARG A 323 -41.13 -47.01 26.04
C ARG A 323 -41.36 -48.03 27.15
N ILE A 324 -40.78 -47.81 28.33
CA ILE A 324 -40.99 -48.70 29.49
C ILE A 324 -42.43 -48.59 29.98
N CYS A 325 -42.96 -47.36 30.12
CA CYS A 325 -44.34 -47.13 30.54
C CYS A 325 -45.35 -47.74 29.56
N ALA A 326 -45.13 -47.59 28.25
CA ALA A 326 -45.97 -48.21 27.23
C ALA A 326 -45.96 -49.75 27.31
N ARG A 327 -44.80 -50.37 27.58
CA ARG A 327 -44.72 -51.82 27.82
C ARG A 327 -45.50 -52.24 29.06
N GLN A 328 -45.35 -51.52 30.17
CA GLN A 328 -46.09 -51.79 31.40
C GLN A 328 -47.61 -51.65 31.22
N GLN A 329 -48.06 -50.67 30.43
CA GLN A 329 -49.47 -50.52 30.09
C GLN A 329 -49.99 -51.70 29.26
N ASN A 330 -49.22 -52.15 28.26
CA ASN A 330 -49.58 -53.33 27.46
C ASN A 330 -49.59 -54.61 28.31
N ASP A 331 -48.61 -54.78 29.21
CA ASP A 331 -48.55 -55.93 30.11
C ASP A 331 -49.73 -55.94 31.09
N LEU A 332 -50.12 -54.77 31.61
CA LEU A 332 -51.28 -54.62 32.48
C LEU A 332 -52.58 -54.94 31.73
N ALA A 333 -52.75 -54.44 30.50
CA ALA A 333 -53.90 -54.74 29.66
C ALA A 333 -54.01 -56.25 29.34
N ALA A 334 -52.89 -56.86 28.95
CA ALA A 334 -52.86 -58.31 28.70
C ALA A 334 -53.16 -59.12 29.97
N TRP A 335 -52.75 -58.62 31.14
CA TRP A 335 -53.06 -59.24 32.43
C TRP A 335 -54.54 -59.10 32.80
N THR A 336 -55.15 -57.93 32.58
CA THR A 336 -56.59 -57.73 32.80
C THR A 336 -57.42 -58.60 31.87
N ASP A 337 -57.08 -58.68 30.58
CA ASP A 337 -57.78 -59.52 29.60
C ASP A 337 -57.74 -61.00 30.01
N ARG A 338 -56.59 -61.48 30.51
CA ARG A 338 -56.46 -62.86 31.04
C ARG A 338 -57.34 -63.08 32.26
N HIS A 339 -57.39 -62.12 33.17
CA HIS A 339 -58.23 -62.23 34.37
C HIS A 339 -59.72 -62.21 34.03
N GLU A 340 -60.15 -61.36 33.11
CA GLU A 340 -61.53 -61.33 32.61
C GLU A 340 -61.90 -62.65 31.91
N ALA A 341 -61.01 -63.20 31.07
CA ALA A 341 -61.23 -64.50 30.43
C ALA A 341 -61.34 -65.65 31.45
N LEU A 342 -60.51 -65.64 32.50
CA LEU A 342 -60.60 -66.61 33.59
C LEU A 342 -61.90 -66.44 34.39
N ALA A 343 -62.30 -65.21 34.69
CA ALA A 343 -63.57 -64.93 35.37
C ALA A 343 -64.77 -65.43 34.56
N ALA A 344 -64.80 -65.14 33.25
CA ALA A 344 -65.83 -65.62 32.34
C ALA A 344 -65.87 -67.16 32.26
N SER A 345 -64.70 -67.82 32.21
CA SER A 345 -64.58 -69.29 32.23
C SER A 345 -65.10 -69.90 33.54
N LEU A 346 -64.77 -69.29 34.69
CA LEU A 346 -65.27 -69.73 35.99
C LEU A 346 -66.79 -69.57 36.11
N GLU A 347 -67.33 -68.44 35.66
CA GLU A 347 -68.78 -68.20 35.66
C GLU A 347 -69.51 -69.19 34.74
N GLY A 348 -68.95 -69.48 33.55
CA GLY A 348 -69.47 -70.52 32.67
C GLY A 348 -69.49 -71.91 33.33
N ARG A 349 -68.42 -72.29 34.06
CA ARG A 349 -68.40 -73.54 34.83
C ARG A 349 -69.41 -73.54 35.97
N ARG A 350 -69.61 -72.40 36.63
CA ARG A 350 -70.61 -72.26 37.69
C ARG A 350 -72.03 -72.47 37.17
N GLN A 351 -72.36 -71.92 36.00
CA GLN A 351 -73.66 -72.10 35.36
C GLN A 351 -73.92 -73.57 35.00
N VAL A 352 -72.90 -74.29 34.51
CA VAL A 352 -73.00 -75.73 34.22
C VAL A 352 -73.21 -76.55 35.50
N ALA A 353 -72.63 -76.16 36.63
CA ALA A 353 -72.78 -76.91 37.89
C ALA A 353 -74.14 -76.68 38.59
N VAL A 354 -74.87 -75.62 38.24
CA VAL A 354 -76.19 -75.28 38.80
C VAL A 354 -77.33 -75.85 37.94
N ALA A 355 -77.08 -76.11 36.66
CA ALA A 355 -77.99 -76.80 35.74
C ALA A 355 -77.95 -78.33 35.95
#